data_AF-A0A950URY2-F1
#
_entry.id   AF-A0A950URY2-F1
#
_cell.length_a   1.000
_cell.length_b   1.000
_cell.length_c   1.000
_cell.angle_alpha   90.00
_cell.angle_beta   90.00
_cell.angle_gamma   90.00
#
_symmetry.space_group_name_H-M   'P 1'
#
loop_
_entity.id
_entity.type
_entity.pdbx_description
1 polymer ?
#
loop_
_entity_poly.entity_id
_entity_poly.type
_entity_poly.pdbx_seq_one_letter_code
_entity_poly.pdbx_strand_id
1 'polypeptide(L)' 'IIALTADALETGKRACKDAGMDGFLTKPVDPAQLDEVFAIFFPPPAQTAAA' A
#
# COMPACT_ATOMS: atom_id res chain seq x y z
N ILE A 1 -5.12 6.82 -0.59
CA ILE A 1 -4.47 7.22 0.67
C ILE A 1 -3.98 5.98 1.40
N ILE A 2 -2.69 5.93 1.72
CA ILE A 2 -2.04 4.84 2.46
C ILE A 2 -1.66 5.34 3.84
N ALA A 3 -2.11 4.66 4.90
CA ALA A 3 -1.73 5.01 6.27
C ALA A 3 -0.33 4.49 6.60
N LEU A 4 0.50 5.31 7.26
CA LEU A 4 1.80 4.87 7.78
C LEU A 4 1.76 4.86 9.32
N THR A 5 1.71 3.68 9.90
CA THR A 5 1.57 3.47 11.34
C THR A 5 2.86 2.97 11.97
N ALA A 6 3.16 3.35 13.21
CA ALA A 6 4.24 2.74 13.98
C ALA A 6 3.83 1.38 14.60
N ASP A 7 2.53 1.10 14.57
CA ASP A 7 1.91 -0.02 15.26
C ASP A 7 1.33 -1.00 14.24
N ALA A 8 1.77 -2.26 14.30
CA ALA A 8 1.39 -3.32 13.36
C ALA A 8 0.08 -4.04 13.77
N LEU A 9 -0.63 -3.54 14.78
CA LEU A 9 -1.87 -4.13 15.26
C LEU A 9 -2.92 -4.26 14.15
N GLU A 10 -3.43 -5.47 13.97
CA GLU A 10 -4.49 -5.80 13.00
C GLU A 10 -5.77 -4.98 13.20
N THR A 11 -6.05 -4.54 14.42
CA THR A 11 -7.15 -3.64 14.74
C THR A 11 -6.99 -2.28 14.06
N GLY A 12 -5.76 -1.75 13.98
CA GLY A 12 -5.46 -0.53 13.24
C GLY A 12 -5.68 -0.70 11.74
N LYS A 13 -5.25 -1.82 11.16
CA LYS A 13 -5.51 -2.18 9.76
C LYS A 13 -7.01 -2.19 9.45
N ARG A 14 -7.83 -2.77 10.33
CA ARG A 14 -9.28 -2.86 10.16
C ARG A 14 -9.95 -1.49 10.25
N ALA A 15 -9.54 -0.67 11.21
CA ALA A 15 -10.03 0.70 11.37
C ALA A 15 -9.67 1.59 10.18
N CYS A 16 -8.44 1.49 9.65
CA CYS A 16 -8.03 2.20 8.44
C CYS A 16 -8.88 1.82 7.22
N LYS A 17 -9.16 0.52 7.06
CA LYS A 17 -10.00 0.02 5.96
C LYS A 17 -11.44 0.52 6.08
N ASP A 18 -12.01 0.51 7.29
CA ASP A 18 -13.37 1.00 7.54
C ASP A 18 -13.50 2.52 7.32
N ALA A 19 -12.45 3.27 7.65
CA ALA A 19 -12.36 4.71 7.39
C ALA A 19 -12.20 5.08 5.90
N GLY A 20 -12.17 4.10 4.99
CA GLY A 20 -12.05 4.32 3.54
C GLY A 20 -10.62 4.55 3.05
N MET A 21 -9.60 4.12 3.81
CA MET A 21 -8.22 4.12 3.34
C MET A 21 -7.97 2.94 2.40
N ASP A 22 -7.17 3.17 1.35
CA ASP A 22 -6.86 2.15 0.36
C ASP A 22 -5.85 1.11 0.86
N GLY A 23 -5.07 1.44 1.90
CA GLY A 23 -4.08 0.54 2.48
C GLY A 23 -3.38 1.12 3.71
N PHE A 24 -2.48 0.33 4.28
CA PHE A 24 -1.64 0.72 5.41
C PHE A 24 -0.25 0.09 5.29
N LEU A 25 0.75 0.75 5.85
CA LEU A 25 2.14 0.30 5.98
C LEU A 25 2.60 0.53 7.42
N THR A 26 3.47 -0.33 7.92
CA THR A 26 4.05 -0.22 9.27
C THR A 26 5.44 0.42 9.21
N LYS A 27 5.85 1.08 10.30
CA LYS A 27 7.23 1.56 10.49
C LYS A 27 8.07 0.51 11.23
N PRO A 28 9.36 0.38 10.91
CA PRO A 28 10.00 0.94 9.71
C PRO A 28 9.40 0.35 8.44
N VAL A 29 9.27 1.18 7.39
CA VAL A 29 8.66 0.74 6.13
C VAL A 29 9.56 -0.31 5.49
N ASP A 30 8.99 -1.48 5.24
CA ASP A 30 9.65 -2.50 4.45
C ASP A 30 9.60 -2.07 2.96
N PRO A 31 10.75 -2.00 2.27
CA PRO A 31 10.79 -1.54 0.88
C PRO A 31 10.07 -2.48 -0.08
N ALA A 32 9.98 -3.79 0.22
CA ALA A 32 9.23 -4.72 -0.62
C ALA A 32 7.71 -4.48 -0.48
N GLN A 33 7.22 -4.28 0.75
CA GLN A 33 5.81 -3.89 0.95
C GLN A 33 5.46 -2.56 0.30
N LEU A 34 6.39 -1.60 0.30
CA LEU A 34 6.21 -0.32 -0.38
C LEU A 34 6.12 -0.51 -1.90
N ASP A 35 6.98 -1.36 -2.48
CA ASP A 35 6.95 -1.69 -3.90
C ASP A 35 5.64 -2.36 -4.32
N GLU A 36 5.11 -3.28 -3.52
CA GLU A 36 3.80 -3.90 -3.74
C GLU A 36 2.67 -2.87 -3.77
N VAL A 37 2.67 -1.92 -2.83
CA VAL A 37 1.69 -0.81 -2.82
C VAL A 37 1.84 0.03 -4.09
N PHE A 38 3.05 0.36 -4.50
CA PHE A 38 3.26 1.08 -5.76
C PHE A 38 2.74 0.28 -6.96
N ALA A 39 2.99 -1.02 -7.04
CA ALA A 39 2.49 -1.84 -8.15
C ALA A 39 0.96 -1.90 -8.22
N ILE A 40 0.28 -1.85 -7.07
CA ILE A 40 -1.19 -1.85 -6.98
C ILE A 40 -1.78 -0.52 -7.45
N PHE A 41 -1.24 0.62 -6.98
CA PHE A 41 -1.83 1.95 -7.23
C PHE A 41 -1.24 2.66 -8.45
N PHE A 42 -0.01 2.31 -8.81
CA PHE A 42 0.72 2.81 -9.97
C PHE A 42 1.23 1.61 -10.77
N PRO A 43 0.31 0.80 -11.34
CA PRO A 43 0.74 -0.25 -12.24
C PRO A 43 1.65 0.38 -13.31
N PRO A 44 2.78 -0.25 -13.65
CA PRO A 44 3.64 0.27 -14.71
C PRO A 44 2.73 0.48 -15.93
N PRO A 45 2.90 1.60 -16.67
CA PRO A 45 2.13 1.80 -17.88
C PRO A 45 2.30 0.52 -18.67
N ALA A 46 1.18 -0.19 -18.91
CA ALA A 46 1.20 -1.44 -19.63
C ALA A 46 2.12 -1.20 -20.79
N GLN A 47 3.26 -1.91 -20.83
CA GLN A 47 4.16 -1.81 -21.96
C GLN A 47 3.26 -2.20 -23.13
N THR A 48 2.75 -1.21 -23.84
CA THR A 48 2.17 -1.36 -25.15
C THR A 48 3.35 -1.91 -25.89
N ALA A 49 3.38 -3.23 -26.00
CA ALA A 49 4.32 -3.95 -26.83
C ALA A 49 4.09 -3.34 -28.21
N ALA A 50 4.99 -2.43 -28.57
CA ALA A 50 5.06 -1.84 -29.86
C ALA A 50 5.38 -2.98 -30.84
N ALA A 51 4.49 -3.11 -31.83
CA ALA A 51 4.66 -3.69 -33.17
C ALA A 51 5.48 -4.98 -33.30
#